data_AF-A0A2N2GTJ8-F1
#
_entry.id   AF-A0A2N2GTJ8-F1
#
_cell.length_a   1.000
_cell.length_b   1.000
_cell.length_c   1.000
_cell.angle_alpha   90.00
_cell.angle_beta   90.00
_cell.angle_gamma   90.00
#
_symmetry.space_group_name_H-M   'P 1'
#
loop_
_entity.id
_entity.type
_entity.pdbx_description
1 polymer ?
#
loop_
_entity_poly.entity_id
_entity_poly.type
_entity_poly.pdbx_seq_one_letter_code
_entity_poly.pdbx_strand_id
1 'polypeptide(L)'
;MAAQEKLDLPDAKPKANAQGVTVVTQNIVLPTQTQNYEDVTPKAEAEKARALFTEANAKFEDRQLPEALELYQQAYAMWPHPRILFNMGVTMAMMSRPLEAANMFKIVLEYGPDPVEMHRYKEAQEKYLELMGTLSVLTMKCTQEGTKIYVDGGLLAMCPFQKSVTLTGGRHLVTANQDGFIPLSEDIFLPPGVVAEKSVQLNKFEQGIRYKTVERYSMKWPIIGAVAAAVLMGSGGYMMYSGRAQIDELQAEIEGIVA
;
A
#
# COMPACT_ATOMS: atom_id res chain seq x y z
N MET A 1 4.23 -33.23 31.18
CA MET A 1 3.44 -33.29 29.93
C MET A 1 2.19 -32.46 30.15
N ALA A 2 2.24 -31.16 29.83
CA ALA A 2 1.08 -30.28 29.93
C ALA A 2 0.38 -30.28 28.57
N ALA A 3 -0.89 -30.67 28.56
CA ALA A 3 -1.72 -30.68 27.37
C ALA A 3 -1.91 -29.24 26.87
N GLN A 4 -1.51 -28.98 25.63
CA GLN A 4 -1.83 -27.76 24.91
C GLN A 4 -3.32 -27.81 24.56
N GLU A 5 -4.12 -27.00 25.25
CA GLU A 5 -5.49 -26.72 24.84
C GLU A 5 -5.43 -25.83 23.59
N LYS A 6 -5.51 -26.45 22.41
CA LYS A 6 -5.71 -25.75 21.15
C LYS A 6 -7.16 -25.27 21.12
N LEU A 7 -7.35 -23.96 21.28
CA LEU A 7 -8.60 -23.31 20.97
C LEU A 7 -8.74 -23.26 19.44
N ASP A 8 -9.46 -24.22 18.85
CA ASP A 8 -9.78 -24.23 17.42
C ASP A 8 -10.72 -23.05 17.11
N LEU A 9 -10.14 -21.96 16.62
CA LEU A 9 -10.87 -20.85 16.02
C LEU A 9 -11.37 -21.30 14.63
N PRO A 10 -12.64 -21.01 14.27
CA PRO A 10 -13.22 -21.48 13.02
C PRO A 10 -12.43 -20.96 11.81
N ASP A 11 -12.13 -21.86 10.86
CA ASP A 11 -11.47 -21.58 9.59
C ASP A 11 -12.03 -20.32 8.92
N ALA A 12 -11.37 -19.18 9.14
CA ALA A 12 -11.69 -17.93 8.49
C ALA A 12 -11.26 -18.06 7.03
N LYS A 13 -12.17 -18.50 6.16
CA LYS A 13 -11.94 -18.58 4.72
C LYS A 13 -11.35 -17.24 4.25
N PRO A 14 -10.20 -17.25 3.54
CA PRO A 14 -9.55 -16.04 3.07
C PRO A 14 -10.54 -15.21 2.25
N LYS A 15 -10.89 -14.02 2.73
CA LYS A 15 -11.68 -13.06 1.96
C LYS A 15 -10.72 -12.13 1.25
N ALA A 16 -10.69 -12.19 -0.08
CA ALA A 16 -10.04 -11.17 -0.88
C ALA A 16 -10.86 -9.88 -0.77
N ASN A 17 -10.23 -8.77 -0.38
CA ASN A 17 -10.86 -7.46 -0.51
C ASN A 17 -10.87 -7.01 -1.98
N ALA A 18 -11.58 -5.91 -2.28
CA ALA A 18 -11.69 -5.37 -3.63
C ALA A 18 -10.34 -4.97 -4.27
N GLN A 19 -9.27 -4.90 -3.48
CA GLN A 19 -7.91 -4.53 -3.85
C GLN A 19 -7.00 -5.76 -4.09
N GLY A 20 -7.57 -6.97 -4.12
CA GLY A 20 -6.82 -8.21 -4.36
C GLY A 20 -5.90 -8.59 -3.20
N VAL A 21 -6.17 -8.09 -1.99
CA VAL A 21 -5.46 -8.48 -0.77
C VAL A 21 -6.26 -9.57 -0.08
N THR A 22 -5.63 -10.70 0.15
CA THR A 22 -6.24 -11.83 0.87
C THR A 22 -6.01 -11.64 2.36
N VAL A 23 -7.09 -11.61 3.16
CA VAL A 23 -7.02 -11.31 4.59
C VAL A 23 -7.42 -12.53 5.44
N VAL A 24 -6.64 -12.81 6.49
CA VAL A 24 -6.87 -13.86 7.49
C VAL A 24 -6.61 -13.28 8.89
N THR A 25 -7.31 -13.76 9.92
CA THR A 25 -7.05 -13.35 11.32
C THR A 25 -5.64 -13.72 11.74
N GLN A 26 -4.97 -12.82 12.47
CA GLN A 26 -3.61 -13.06 12.93
C GLN A 26 -3.57 -14.05 14.10
N ASN A 27 -2.72 -15.07 13.99
CA ASN A 27 -2.33 -15.93 15.11
C ASN A 27 -1.07 -15.33 15.77
N ILE A 28 -1.26 -14.61 16.88
CA ILE A 28 -0.17 -13.90 17.56
C ILE A 28 0.56 -14.85 18.49
N VAL A 29 1.84 -15.10 18.21
CA VAL A 29 2.72 -15.90 19.06
C VAL A 29 3.67 -14.97 19.81
N LEU A 30 3.83 -15.22 21.11
CA LEU A 30 4.80 -14.50 21.94
C LEU A 30 6.22 -14.79 21.43
N PRO A 31 7.11 -13.77 21.38
CA PRO A 31 8.52 -13.98 21.11
C PRO A 31 9.11 -14.96 22.12
N THR A 32 9.92 -15.88 21.63
CA THR A 32 10.70 -16.77 22.47
C THR A 32 11.98 -16.08 22.90
N GLN A 33 12.49 -16.41 24.08
CA GLN A 33 13.80 -15.94 24.50
C GLN A 33 14.88 -16.47 23.54
N THR A 34 15.64 -15.56 22.95
CA THR A 34 16.74 -15.85 22.02
C THR A 34 18.04 -15.17 22.45
N GLN A 35 17.97 -14.23 23.40
CA GLN A 35 19.07 -13.44 23.89
C GLN A 35 19.32 -13.72 25.37
N ASN A 36 20.59 -13.63 25.77
CA ASN A 36 20.99 -13.60 27.16
C ASN A 36 21.59 -12.22 27.45
N TYR A 37 21.11 -11.56 28.50
CA TYR A 37 21.61 -10.24 28.87
C TYR A 37 22.85 -10.39 29.75
N GLU A 38 23.95 -9.76 29.33
CA GLU A 38 25.16 -9.63 30.13
C GLU A 38 25.49 -8.13 30.28
N ASP A 39 25.56 -7.66 31.52
CA ASP A 39 25.91 -6.25 31.77
C ASP A 39 27.42 -6.05 31.71
N VAL A 40 27.92 -5.75 30.51
CA VAL A 40 29.34 -5.45 30.25
C VAL A 40 29.67 -3.95 30.41
N THR A 41 28.71 -3.15 30.87
CA THR A 41 28.81 -1.69 30.89
C THR A 41 29.69 -1.21 32.04
N PRO A 42 30.65 -0.30 31.81
CA PRO A 42 31.44 0.29 32.89
C PRO A 42 30.55 0.94 33.94
N LYS A 43 30.83 0.69 35.23
CA LYS A 43 30.01 1.19 36.34
C LYS A 43 29.77 2.70 36.27
N ALA A 44 30.77 3.49 35.90
CA ALA A 44 30.64 4.94 35.78
C ALA A 44 29.66 5.38 34.68
N GLU A 45 29.58 4.64 33.57
CA GLU A 45 28.61 4.89 32.49
C GLU A 45 27.22 4.43 32.90
N ALA A 46 27.11 3.28 33.56
CA ALA A 46 25.85 2.78 34.10
C ALA A 46 25.25 3.75 35.14
N GLU A 47 26.04 4.38 36.00
CA GLU A 47 25.54 5.40 36.95
C GLU A 47 25.01 6.65 36.25
N LYS A 48 25.70 7.13 35.19
CA LYS A 48 25.20 8.26 34.38
C LYS A 48 23.90 7.92 33.66
N ALA A 49 23.81 6.71 33.09
CA ALA A 49 22.59 6.23 32.45
C ALA A 49 21.43 6.08 33.45
N ARG A 50 21.70 5.64 34.69
CA ARG A 50 20.70 5.58 35.76
C ARG A 50 20.17 6.97 36.13
N ALA A 51 21.03 7.98 36.17
CA ALA A 51 20.58 9.36 36.40
C ALA A 51 19.62 9.85 35.30
N LEU A 52 19.97 9.64 34.03
CA LEU A 52 19.08 9.96 32.90
C LEU A 52 17.79 9.14 32.93
N PHE A 53 17.86 7.85 33.28
CA PHE A 53 16.69 7.00 33.42
C PHE A 53 15.73 7.51 34.52
N THR A 54 16.26 7.95 35.66
CA THR A 54 15.46 8.55 36.73
C THR A 54 14.82 9.87 36.28
N GLU A 55 15.56 10.72 35.56
CA GLU A 55 15.00 11.94 34.98
C GLU A 55 13.90 11.64 33.94
N ALA A 56 14.12 10.64 33.09
CA ALA A 56 13.14 10.17 32.13
C ALA A 56 11.85 9.67 32.80
N ASN A 57 11.96 8.96 33.94
CA ASN A 57 10.80 8.55 34.73
C ASN A 57 10.02 9.77 35.25
N ALA A 58 10.72 10.79 35.76
CA ALA A 58 10.06 12.02 36.22
C ALA A 58 9.33 12.74 35.07
N LYS A 59 9.97 12.87 33.90
CA LYS A 59 9.33 13.41 32.70
C LYS A 59 8.12 12.60 32.26
N PHE A 60 8.21 11.28 32.35
CA PHE A 60 7.11 10.38 32.02
C PHE A 60 5.91 10.58 32.97
N GLU A 61 6.17 10.66 34.28
CA GLU A 61 5.15 10.94 35.31
C GLU A 61 4.48 12.29 35.09
N ASP A 62 5.25 13.31 34.69
CA ASP A 62 4.77 14.65 34.32
C ASP A 62 4.07 14.70 32.95
N ARG A 63 3.86 13.55 32.28
CA ARG A 63 3.25 13.43 30.93
C ARG A 63 4.03 14.14 29.82
N GLN A 64 5.30 14.48 30.05
CA GLN A 64 6.25 15.00 29.07
C GLN A 64 6.86 13.83 28.27
N LEU A 65 6.02 13.14 27.50
CA LEU A 65 6.37 11.86 26.85
C LEU A 65 7.49 11.99 25.81
N PRO A 66 7.54 13.03 24.94
CA PRO A 66 8.67 13.20 24.01
C PRO A 66 10.02 13.35 24.72
N GLU A 67 10.07 14.18 25.77
CA GLU A 67 11.27 14.44 26.55
C GLU A 67 11.71 13.20 27.34
N ALA A 68 10.74 12.47 27.93
CA ALA A 68 11.01 11.20 28.58
C ALA A 68 11.63 10.19 27.60
N LEU A 69 11.07 10.08 26.39
CA LEU A 69 11.57 9.15 25.37
C LEU A 69 13.00 9.51 24.94
N GLU A 70 13.30 10.79 24.76
CA GLU A 70 14.65 11.25 24.42
C GLU A 70 15.66 10.88 25.51
N LEU A 71 15.32 11.12 26.79
CA LEU A 71 16.17 10.76 27.92
C LEU A 71 16.36 9.23 28.04
N TYR A 72 15.31 8.44 27.80
CA TYR A 72 15.46 6.98 27.74
C TYR A 72 16.38 6.53 26.62
N GLN A 73 16.32 7.15 25.43
CA GLN A 73 17.21 6.84 24.32
C GLN A 73 18.67 7.17 24.66
N GLN A 74 18.92 8.32 25.29
CA GLN A 74 20.25 8.70 25.76
C GLN A 74 20.76 7.73 26.84
N ALA A 75 19.90 7.34 27.79
CA ALA A 75 20.23 6.35 28.81
C ALA A 75 20.56 4.99 28.19
N TYR A 76 19.76 4.52 27.23
CA TYR A 76 19.98 3.24 26.54
C TYR A 76 21.27 3.22 25.72
N ALA A 77 21.64 4.35 25.09
CA ALA A 77 22.89 4.47 24.34
C ALA A 77 24.13 4.31 25.23
N MET A 78 24.05 4.69 26.51
CA MET A 78 25.12 4.51 27.49
C MET A 78 25.05 3.17 28.23
N TRP A 79 23.84 2.69 28.51
CA TRP A 79 23.60 1.44 29.20
C TRP A 79 22.48 0.68 28.49
N PRO A 80 22.81 -0.26 27.59
CA PRO A 80 21.83 -0.95 26.74
C PRO A 80 21.05 -2.02 27.50
N HIS A 81 20.31 -1.60 28.53
CA HIS A 81 19.66 -2.49 29.47
C HIS A 81 18.17 -2.72 29.11
N PRO A 82 17.67 -3.98 29.13
CA PRO A 82 16.28 -4.31 28.75
C PRO A 82 15.19 -3.55 29.52
N ARG A 83 15.44 -3.20 30.77
CA ARG A 83 14.51 -2.36 31.56
C ARG A 83 14.25 -0.99 30.95
N ILE A 84 15.23 -0.41 30.25
CA ILE A 84 15.05 0.88 29.57
C ILE A 84 14.19 0.69 28.32
N LEU A 85 14.40 -0.39 27.56
CA LEU A 85 13.55 -0.75 26.42
C LEU A 85 12.08 -0.93 26.82
N PHE A 86 11.82 -1.55 27.97
CA PHE A 86 10.47 -1.66 28.52
C PHE A 86 9.81 -0.28 28.69
N ASN A 87 10.50 0.67 29.35
CA ASN A 87 9.97 2.01 29.55
C ASN A 87 9.82 2.79 28.23
N MET A 88 10.72 2.62 27.28
CA MET A 88 10.58 3.17 25.92
C MET A 88 9.32 2.64 25.24
N GLY A 89 9.06 1.33 25.35
CA GLY A 89 7.85 0.69 24.82
C GLY A 89 6.57 1.28 25.41
N VAL A 90 6.50 1.42 26.74
CA VAL A 90 5.36 2.04 27.42
C VAL A 90 5.17 3.50 26.96
N THR A 91 6.25 4.27 26.89
CA THR A 91 6.23 5.68 26.46
C THR A 91 5.72 5.80 25.02
N MET A 92 6.25 5.00 24.10
CA MET A 92 5.82 4.99 22.70
C MET A 92 4.34 4.58 22.55
N ALA A 93 3.87 3.61 23.34
CA ALA A 93 2.45 3.23 23.33
C ALA A 93 1.55 4.39 23.75
N MET A 94 1.93 5.14 24.79
CA MET A 94 1.19 6.33 25.24
C MET A 94 1.24 7.48 24.24
N MET A 95 2.26 7.55 23.38
CA MET A 95 2.37 8.48 22.27
C MET A 95 1.62 8.02 21.00
N SER A 96 0.81 6.95 21.08
CA SER A 96 0.11 6.35 19.93
C SER A 96 1.06 5.89 18.80
N ARG A 97 2.22 5.33 19.17
CA ARG A 97 3.21 4.72 18.25
C ARG A 97 3.25 3.20 18.44
N PRO A 98 2.18 2.46 18.09
CA PRO A 98 2.00 1.06 18.47
C PRO A 98 3.03 0.12 17.85
N LEU A 99 3.45 0.36 16.60
CA LEU A 99 4.44 -0.47 15.91
C LEU A 99 5.80 -0.40 16.62
N GLU A 100 6.24 0.80 16.97
CA GLU A 100 7.51 1.01 17.65
C GLU A 100 7.49 0.48 19.08
N ALA A 101 6.38 0.69 19.80
CA ALA A 101 6.16 0.12 21.12
C ALA A 101 6.22 -1.42 21.11
N ALA A 102 5.52 -2.06 20.16
CA ALA A 102 5.54 -3.51 20.00
C ALA A 102 6.95 -4.04 19.73
N ASN A 103 7.74 -3.31 18.93
CA ASN A 103 9.14 -3.68 18.69
C ASN A 103 10.00 -3.59 19.96
N MET A 104 9.80 -2.58 20.81
CA MET A 104 10.52 -2.50 22.09
C MET A 104 10.16 -3.67 23.01
N PHE A 105 8.87 -3.97 23.17
CA PHE A 105 8.44 -5.12 23.97
C PHE A 105 8.93 -6.44 23.40
N LYS A 106 8.95 -6.60 22.07
CA LYS A 106 9.51 -7.79 21.42
C LYS A 106 10.96 -8.03 21.85
N ILE A 107 11.80 -6.99 21.84
CA ILE A 107 13.20 -7.10 22.24
C ILE A 107 13.29 -7.47 23.73
N VAL A 108 12.48 -6.87 24.61
CA VAL A 108 12.41 -7.25 26.03
C VAL A 108 12.08 -8.74 26.19
N LEU A 109 11.12 -9.25 25.43
CA LEU A 109 10.70 -10.65 25.47
C LEU A 109 11.79 -11.61 24.96
N GLU A 110 12.60 -11.18 24.00
CA GLU A 110 13.75 -11.94 23.51
C GLU A 110 14.87 -12.08 24.56
N TYR A 111 14.99 -11.17 25.53
CA TYR A 111 15.96 -11.24 26.63
C TYR A 111 15.51 -12.11 27.83
N GLY A 112 14.22 -12.42 27.92
CA GLY A 112 13.67 -13.17 29.05
C GLY A 112 13.43 -12.31 30.31
N PRO A 113 12.98 -12.94 31.42
CA PRO A 113 12.53 -12.23 32.61
C PRO A 113 13.67 -11.71 33.50
N ASP A 114 14.84 -12.33 33.47
CA ASP A 114 15.95 -12.04 34.40
C ASP A 114 16.38 -10.55 34.41
N PRO A 115 16.61 -9.87 33.26
CA PRO A 115 17.05 -8.47 33.27
C PRO A 115 15.93 -7.45 33.55
N VAL A 116 14.66 -7.83 33.53
CA VAL A 116 13.53 -6.88 33.71
C VAL A 116 12.63 -7.20 34.90
N GLU A 117 12.88 -8.32 35.58
CA GLU A 117 12.01 -8.93 36.58
C GLU A 117 10.73 -9.56 36.00
N MET A 118 10.30 -10.67 36.60
CA MET A 118 9.18 -11.47 36.07
C MET A 118 7.87 -10.70 35.92
N HIS A 119 7.60 -9.71 36.80
CA HIS A 119 6.37 -8.94 36.74
C HIS A 119 6.33 -8.03 35.50
N ARG A 120 7.41 -7.30 35.19
CA ARG A 120 7.49 -6.47 33.98
C ARG A 120 7.59 -7.31 32.72
N TYR A 121 8.22 -8.48 32.80
CA TYR A 121 8.24 -9.41 31.69
C TYR A 121 6.81 -9.85 31.28
N LYS A 122 5.97 -10.19 32.25
CA LYS A 122 4.54 -10.49 32.00
C LYS A 122 3.78 -9.28 31.46
N GLU A 123 4.01 -8.10 32.03
CA GLU A 123 3.40 -6.86 31.51
C GLU A 123 3.82 -6.60 30.05
N ALA A 124 5.08 -6.83 29.69
CA ALA A 124 5.57 -6.74 28.32
C ALA A 124 4.87 -7.76 27.40
N GLN A 125 4.59 -8.98 27.87
CA GLN A 125 3.82 -9.97 27.11
C GLN A 125 2.41 -9.47 26.81
N GLU A 126 1.71 -8.99 27.84
CA GLU A 126 0.35 -8.46 27.71
C GLU A 126 0.30 -7.27 26.76
N LYS A 127 1.21 -6.30 26.92
CA LYS A 127 1.32 -5.13 26.05
C LYS A 127 1.68 -5.50 24.61
N TYR A 128 2.58 -6.46 24.42
CA TYR A 128 2.92 -6.95 23.09
C TYR A 128 1.72 -7.59 22.41
N LEU A 129 0.96 -8.45 23.11
CA LEU A 129 -0.24 -9.09 22.57
C LEU A 129 -1.33 -8.06 22.23
N GLU A 130 -1.57 -7.11 23.12
CA GLU A 130 -2.52 -6.00 22.91
C GLU A 130 -2.17 -5.21 21.65
N LEU A 131 -0.92 -4.76 21.53
CA LEU A 131 -0.47 -3.98 20.39
C LEU A 131 -0.50 -4.79 19.10
N MET A 132 0.00 -6.03 19.11
CA MET A 132 -0.03 -6.90 17.94
C MET A 132 -1.45 -7.25 17.49
N GLY A 133 -2.43 -7.24 18.40
CA GLY A 133 -3.85 -7.38 18.05
C GLY A 133 -4.42 -6.19 17.26
N THR A 134 -3.75 -5.03 17.30
CA THR A 134 -4.12 -3.84 16.52
C THR A 134 -3.29 -3.64 15.26
N LEU A 135 -2.08 -4.18 15.25
CA LEU A 135 -1.18 -4.15 14.10
C LEU A 135 -1.59 -5.20 13.07
N SER A 136 -1.19 -5.01 11.83
CA SER A 136 -1.51 -5.90 10.72
C SER A 136 -0.22 -6.33 10.03
N VAL A 137 -0.17 -7.58 9.60
CA VAL A 137 1.01 -8.15 8.95
C VAL A 137 0.73 -8.29 7.46
N LEU A 138 1.46 -7.54 6.63
CA LEU A 138 1.40 -7.63 5.18
C LEU A 138 2.51 -8.55 4.67
N THR A 139 2.12 -9.68 4.09
CA THR A 139 2.99 -10.60 3.36
C THR A 139 3.03 -10.22 1.89
N MET A 140 4.18 -9.73 1.46
CA MET A 140 4.44 -9.34 0.08
C MET A 140 5.16 -10.46 -0.65
N LYS A 141 4.64 -10.83 -1.83
CA LYS A 141 5.25 -11.80 -2.75
C LYS A 141 5.55 -11.14 -4.08
N CYS A 142 6.77 -11.29 -4.56
CA CYS A 142 7.17 -10.78 -5.86
C CYS A 142 8.17 -11.73 -6.52
N THR A 143 7.90 -12.10 -7.77
CA THR A 143 8.73 -13.03 -8.55
C THR A 143 9.48 -12.35 -9.69
N GLN A 144 9.08 -11.13 -10.06
CA GLN A 144 9.62 -10.40 -11.20
C GLN A 144 10.98 -9.76 -10.87
N GLU A 145 12.05 -10.35 -11.38
CA GLU A 145 13.43 -9.94 -11.07
C GLU A 145 13.69 -8.45 -11.36
N GLY A 146 14.38 -7.78 -10.43
CA GLY A 146 14.78 -6.38 -10.57
C GLY A 146 13.67 -5.36 -10.25
N THR A 147 12.44 -5.79 -9.97
CA THR A 147 11.41 -4.89 -9.44
C THR A 147 11.74 -4.47 -8.00
N LYS A 148 11.69 -3.16 -7.73
CA LYS A 148 11.84 -2.60 -6.37
C LYS A 148 10.46 -2.36 -5.77
N ILE A 149 10.21 -2.94 -4.60
CA ILE A 149 8.93 -2.78 -3.87
C ILE A 149 9.12 -1.85 -2.68
N TYR A 150 8.21 -0.89 -2.55
CA TYR A 150 8.15 0.08 -1.47
C TYR A 150 6.82 -0.01 -0.75
N VAL A 151 6.85 0.19 0.56
CA VAL A 151 5.66 0.29 1.42
C VAL A 151 5.79 1.59 2.21
N ASP A 152 4.80 2.47 2.07
CA ASP A 152 4.79 3.83 2.66
C ASP A 152 6.07 4.63 2.40
N GLY A 153 6.64 4.45 1.19
CA GLY A 153 7.89 5.09 0.77
C GLY A 153 9.18 4.40 1.23
N GLY A 154 9.11 3.46 2.18
CA GLY A 154 10.25 2.64 2.59
C GLY A 154 10.52 1.49 1.63
N LEU A 155 11.77 1.31 1.18
CA LEU A 155 12.16 0.17 0.35
C LEU A 155 12.04 -1.13 1.16
N LEU A 156 11.12 -2.02 0.77
CA LEU A 156 10.93 -3.29 1.44
C LEU A 156 12.01 -4.31 1.03
N ALA A 157 12.14 -4.50 -0.29
CA ALA A 157 13.10 -5.41 -0.92
C ALA A 157 13.08 -5.25 -2.46
N MET A 158 14.09 -5.84 -3.09
CA MET A 158 14.13 -6.06 -4.54
C MET A 158 13.77 -7.51 -4.84
N CYS A 159 12.95 -7.73 -5.85
CA CYS A 159 12.47 -9.04 -6.25
C CYS A 159 13.59 -9.91 -6.87
N PRO A 160 13.53 -11.25 -6.71
CA PRO A 160 12.43 -12.03 -6.11
C PRO A 160 12.49 -12.13 -4.58
N PHE A 161 11.33 -12.03 -3.92
CA PHE A 161 11.23 -12.24 -2.47
C PHE A 161 9.82 -12.65 -2.02
N GLN A 162 9.77 -13.24 -0.82
CA GLN A 162 8.56 -13.37 -0.01
C GLN A 162 8.90 -12.91 1.41
N LYS A 163 8.32 -11.78 1.83
CA LYS A 163 8.64 -11.15 3.11
C LYS A 163 7.38 -10.57 3.74
N SER A 164 7.28 -10.68 5.06
CA SER A 164 6.21 -10.09 5.85
C SER A 164 6.71 -8.81 6.51
N VAL A 165 5.87 -7.78 6.50
CA VAL A 165 6.10 -6.51 7.20
C VAL A 165 4.91 -6.23 8.12
N THR A 166 5.21 -5.85 9.36
CA THR A 166 4.18 -5.42 10.32
C THR A 166 3.93 -3.93 10.13
N LEU A 167 2.67 -3.56 9.97
CA LEU A 167 2.20 -2.20 9.73
C LEU A 167 1.07 -1.88 10.71
N THR A 168 0.72 -0.60 10.81
CA THR A 168 -0.49 -0.19 11.53
C THR A 168 -1.76 -0.69 10.81
N GLY A 169 -2.87 -0.79 11.53
CA GLY A 169 -4.16 -0.89 10.86
C GLY A 169 -4.48 0.42 10.13
N GLY A 170 -4.96 0.36 8.89
CA GLY A 170 -5.31 1.54 8.11
C GLY A 170 -4.93 1.43 6.63
N ARG A 171 -4.78 2.59 5.99
CA ARG A 171 -4.37 2.68 4.57
C ARG A 171 -2.86 2.73 4.48
N HIS A 172 -2.30 1.92 3.59
CA HIS A 172 -0.88 1.86 3.29
C HIS A 172 -0.67 1.96 1.78
N LEU A 173 0.39 2.64 1.37
CA LEU A 173 0.73 2.82 -0.04
C LEU A 173 1.77 1.77 -0.44
N VAL A 174 1.41 0.89 -1.37
CA VAL A 174 2.34 -0.07 -1.96
C VAL A 174 2.74 0.43 -3.35
N THR A 175 4.04 0.64 -3.54
CA THR A 175 4.59 1.08 -4.82
C THR A 175 5.56 0.04 -5.36
N ALA A 176 5.56 -0.19 -6.66
CA ALA A 176 6.52 -1.05 -7.33
C ALA A 176 7.06 -0.37 -8.59
N ASN A 177 8.38 -0.38 -8.74
CA ASN A 177 9.05 0.28 -9.85
C ASN A 177 10.11 -0.62 -10.50
N GLN A 178 10.15 -0.59 -11.82
CA GLN A 178 11.16 -1.23 -12.66
C GLN A 178 11.24 -0.52 -14.01
N ASP A 179 12.46 -0.32 -14.52
CA ASP A 179 12.68 0.28 -15.83
C ASP A 179 12.06 -0.59 -16.95
N GLY A 180 11.36 0.04 -17.89
CA GLY A 180 10.65 -0.64 -18.99
C GLY A 180 9.26 -1.19 -18.61
N PHE A 181 8.83 -1.01 -17.36
CA PHE A 181 7.51 -1.40 -16.87
C PHE A 181 6.70 -0.18 -16.44
N ILE A 182 5.38 -0.35 -16.38
CA ILE A 182 4.48 0.66 -15.83
C ILE A 182 4.60 0.57 -14.30
N PRO A 183 4.92 1.67 -13.58
CA PRO A 183 5.00 1.63 -12.14
C PRO A 183 3.62 1.35 -11.53
N LEU A 184 3.59 0.51 -10.50
CA LEU A 184 2.38 0.23 -9.73
C LEU A 184 2.37 1.16 -8.50
N SER A 185 1.23 1.77 -8.23
CA SER A 185 0.97 2.55 -7.03
C SER A 185 -0.44 2.23 -6.56
N GLU A 186 -0.56 1.42 -5.51
CA GLU A 186 -1.84 0.96 -4.98
C GLU A 186 -2.00 1.32 -3.50
N ASP A 187 -3.11 1.97 -3.17
CA ASP A 187 -3.56 2.11 -1.78
C ASP A 187 -4.24 0.82 -1.33
N ILE A 188 -3.66 0.16 -0.35
CA ILE A 188 -4.26 -1.01 0.30
C ILE A 188 -4.84 -0.61 1.65
N PHE A 189 -5.98 -1.21 2.00
CA PHE A 189 -6.56 -1.09 3.34
C PHE A 189 -6.31 -2.36 4.13
N LEU A 190 -5.64 -2.23 5.26
CA LEU A 190 -5.35 -3.29 6.22
C LEU A 190 -6.23 -3.11 7.45
N PRO A 191 -7.27 -3.96 7.64
CA PRO A 191 -7.99 -4.00 8.91
C PRO A 191 -7.03 -4.29 10.06
N PRO A 192 -7.24 -3.75 11.28
CA PRO A 192 -6.42 -4.07 12.46
C PRO A 192 -6.40 -5.57 12.78
N GLY A 193 -5.24 -6.11 13.19
CA GLY A 193 -5.13 -7.48 13.72
C GLY A 193 -5.20 -8.60 12.68
N VAL A 194 -4.88 -8.30 11.41
CA VAL A 194 -4.99 -9.27 10.32
C VAL A 194 -3.65 -9.53 9.63
N VAL A 195 -3.54 -10.73 9.09
CA VAL A 195 -2.51 -11.10 8.12
C VAL A 195 -3.09 -10.91 6.72
N ALA A 196 -2.47 -10.03 5.96
CA ALA A 196 -2.80 -9.74 4.58
C ALA A 196 -1.74 -10.33 3.66
N GLU A 197 -2.13 -10.86 2.51
CA GLU A 197 -1.20 -11.27 1.45
C GLU A 197 -1.47 -10.48 0.17
N LYS A 198 -0.39 -9.98 -0.46
CA LYS A 198 -0.42 -9.31 -1.75
C LYS A 198 0.73 -9.78 -2.63
N SER A 199 0.40 -10.18 -3.85
CA SER A 199 1.36 -10.43 -4.92
C SER A 199 1.46 -9.21 -5.84
N VAL A 200 2.67 -8.91 -6.28
CA VAL A 200 2.95 -7.81 -7.21
C VAL A 200 3.57 -8.33 -8.50
N GLN A 201 3.00 -7.90 -9.62
CA GLN A 201 3.52 -8.13 -10.97
C GLN A 201 3.30 -6.84 -11.78
N LEU A 202 4.32 -6.39 -12.50
CA LEU A 202 4.24 -5.17 -13.31
C LEU A 202 3.96 -5.51 -14.77
N ASN A 203 3.16 -4.67 -15.43
CA ASN A 203 2.93 -4.78 -16.87
C ASN A 203 4.03 -4.03 -17.64
N LYS A 204 4.49 -4.61 -18.76
CA LYS A 204 5.46 -3.94 -19.64
C LYS A 204 4.85 -2.66 -20.22
N PHE A 205 5.66 -1.61 -20.37
CA PHE A 205 5.20 -0.32 -20.87
C PHE A 205 4.53 -0.41 -22.26
N GLU A 206 5.08 -1.25 -23.15
CA GLU A 206 4.55 -1.50 -24.50
C GLU A 206 3.10 -2.00 -24.51
N GLN A 207 2.66 -2.69 -23.44
CA GLN A 207 1.30 -3.22 -23.32
C GLN A 207 0.28 -2.19 -22.82
N GLY A 208 0.73 -1.06 -22.24
CA GLY A 208 -0.12 0.00 -21.70
C GLY A 208 -0.56 1.05 -22.73
N ILE A 209 0.12 1.14 -23.87
CA ILE A 209 -0.16 2.16 -24.88
C ILE A 209 -1.28 1.67 -25.82
N ARG A 210 -2.54 1.69 -25.36
CA ARG A 210 -3.66 1.69 -26.30
C ARG A 210 -3.76 3.08 -26.90
N TYR A 211 -3.06 3.33 -28.00
CA TYR A 211 -3.37 4.47 -28.85
C TYR A 211 -4.81 4.27 -29.38
N LYS A 212 -5.77 4.95 -28.75
CA LYS A 212 -7.06 5.18 -29.42
C LYS A 212 -6.75 6.26 -30.44
N THR A 213 -6.32 5.85 -31.63
CA THR A 213 -6.26 6.74 -32.80
C THR A 213 -7.69 7.17 -33.08
N VAL A 214 -8.13 8.23 -32.41
CA VAL A 214 -9.32 8.95 -32.81
C VAL A 214 -8.92 9.60 -34.13
N GLU A 215 -9.36 9.06 -35.27
CA GLU A 215 -9.28 9.77 -36.55
C GLU A 215 -10.07 11.07 -36.35
N ARG A 216 -9.39 12.13 -35.89
CA ARG A 216 -10.01 13.43 -35.61
C ARG A 216 -10.60 14.06 -36.89
N TYR A 217 -10.18 13.55 -38.05
CA TYR A 217 -10.73 13.91 -39.35
C TYR A 217 -10.57 12.73 -40.32
N SER A 218 -11.59 11.87 -40.42
CA SER A 218 -11.62 10.86 -41.47
C SER A 218 -12.00 11.56 -42.79
N MET A 219 -11.05 11.71 -43.72
CA MET A 219 -11.26 12.36 -45.03
C MET A 219 -12.36 11.67 -45.87
N LYS A 220 -12.79 10.46 -45.47
CA LYS A 220 -13.85 9.68 -46.13
C LYS A 220 -15.19 10.40 -46.13
N TRP A 221 -15.58 11.01 -45.00
CA TRP A 221 -16.89 11.66 -44.87
C TRP A 221 -17.07 12.89 -45.78
N PRO A 222 -16.12 13.86 -45.85
CA PRO A 222 -16.24 14.96 -46.80
C PRO A 222 -16.16 14.51 -48.27
N ILE A 223 -15.38 13.48 -48.60
CA ILE A 223 -15.32 12.93 -49.96
C ILE A 223 -16.66 12.29 -50.37
N ILE A 224 -17.24 11.45 -49.50
CA ILE A 224 -18.55 10.84 -49.75
C ILE A 224 -19.62 11.92 -49.95
N GLY A 225 -19.61 12.96 -49.11
CA GLY A 225 -20.53 14.11 -49.25
C GLY A 225 -20.37 14.85 -50.59
N ALA A 226 -19.13 15.10 -51.03
CA ALA A 226 -18.85 15.79 -52.29
C ALA A 226 -19.32 14.98 -53.51
N VAL A 227 -19.10 13.66 -53.52
CA VAL A 227 -19.55 12.78 -54.60
C VAL A 227 -21.07 12.75 -54.69
N ALA A 228 -21.78 12.62 -53.56
CA ALA A 228 -23.23 12.63 -53.53
C ALA A 228 -23.82 13.95 -54.07
N ALA A 229 -23.21 15.09 -53.70
CA ALA A 229 -23.63 16.40 -54.20
C ALA A 229 -23.45 16.55 -55.71
N ALA A 230 -22.32 16.06 -56.26
CA ALA A 230 -22.06 16.09 -57.70
C ALA A 230 -23.08 15.27 -58.51
N VAL A 231 -23.45 14.08 -58.01
CA VAL A 231 -24.47 13.23 -58.65
C VAL A 231 -25.84 13.90 -58.66
N LEU A 232 -26.25 14.53 -57.54
CA LEU A 232 -27.52 15.25 -57.44
C LEU A 232 -27.57 16.48 -58.34
N MET A 233 -26.47 17.22 -58.46
CA MET A 233 -26.39 18.37 -59.37
C MET A 233 -26.44 17.93 -60.84
N GLY A 234 -25.77 16.83 -61.19
CA GLY A 234 -25.79 16.28 -62.55
C GLY A 234 -27.19 15.83 -62.98
N SER A 235 -27.91 15.10 -62.12
CA SER A 235 -29.26 14.63 -62.43
C SER A 235 -30.29 15.76 -62.49
N GLY A 236 -30.19 16.75 -61.59
CA GLY A 236 -31.03 17.95 -61.61
C GLY A 236 -30.80 18.81 -62.86
N GLY A 237 -29.54 19.00 -63.26
CA GLY A 237 -29.18 19.69 -64.50
C GLY A 237 -29.71 18.98 -65.74
N TYR A 238 -29.60 17.64 -65.77
CA TYR A 238 -30.15 16.83 -66.86
C TYR A 238 -31.68 16.95 -66.96
N MET A 239 -32.41 16.86 -65.85
CA MET A 239 -33.87 17.06 -65.84
C MET A 239 -34.28 18.46 -66.32
N MET A 240 -33.59 19.52 -65.88
CA MET A 240 -33.90 20.88 -66.33
C MET A 240 -33.62 21.06 -67.82
N TYR A 241 -32.55 20.46 -68.33
CA TYR A 241 -32.21 20.50 -69.75
C TYR A 241 -33.26 19.76 -70.59
N SER A 242 -33.62 18.53 -70.22
CA SER A 242 -34.64 17.76 -70.95
C SER A 242 -36.03 18.36 -70.85
N GLY A 243 -36.37 18.98 -69.70
CA GLY A 243 -37.62 19.70 -69.51
C GLY A 243 -37.73 20.95 -70.41
N ARG A 244 -36.63 21.72 -70.55
CA ARG A 244 -36.61 22.86 -71.50
C ARG A 244 -36.79 22.41 -72.94
N ALA A 245 -36.09 21.35 -73.36
CA ALA A 245 -36.21 20.81 -74.71
C ALA A 245 -37.66 20.39 -75.05
N GLN A 246 -38.38 19.78 -74.10
CA GLN A 246 -39.80 19.44 -74.30
C GLN A 246 -40.71 20.66 -74.37
N ILE A 247 -40.44 21.71 -73.58
CA ILE A 247 -41.22 22.95 -73.64
C ILE A 247 -41.00 23.66 -74.98
N ASP A 248 -39.77 23.71 -75.47
CA ASP A 248 -39.43 24.31 -76.77
C ASP A 248 -40.10 23.53 -77.92
N GLU A 249 -40.13 22.20 -77.85
CA GLU A 249 -40.84 21.34 -78.81
C GLU A 249 -42.36 21.58 -78.78
N LEU A 250 -42.96 21.66 -77.58
CA LEU A 250 -44.39 21.97 -77.42
C LEU A 250 -44.75 23.38 -77.92
N GLN A 251 -43.90 24.38 -77.72
CA GLN A 251 -44.13 25.73 -78.24
C GLN A 251 -44.08 25.76 -79.78
N ALA A 252 -43.12 25.05 -80.38
CA ALA A 252 -43.03 24.93 -81.83
C ALA A 252 -44.25 24.21 -82.43
N GLU A 253 -44.78 23.20 -81.75
CA GLU A 253 -46.01 22.49 -82.16
C GLU A 253 -47.24 23.40 -82.04
N ILE A 254 -47.37 24.17 -80.96
CA ILE A 254 -48.47 25.13 -80.78
C ILE A 254 -48.42 26.24 -81.85
N GLU A 255 -47.24 26.81 -82.14
CA GLU A 255 -47.09 27.84 -83.18
C GLU A 255 -47.43 27.30 -84.58
N GLY A 256 -47.13 26.03 -84.86
CA GLY A 256 -47.50 25.36 -86.11
C GLY A 256 -49.00 25.06 -86.26
N ILE A 257 -49.76 25.01 -85.17
CA ILE A 257 -51.22 24.82 -85.18
C ILE A 257 -51.96 26.15 -85.33
N VAL A 258 -51.36 27.26 -84.91
CA VAL A 258 -51.97 28.60 -84.92
C VAL A 258 -51.69 29.37 -86.23
N ALA A 259 -50.77 28.87 -87.08
CA ALA A 259 -50.48 29.39 -88.42
C ALA A 259 -51.37 28.77 -89.51
#